data_AF-A0A950JQA6-F1
#
_entry.id   AF-A0A950JQA6-F1
#
_cell.length_a   1.000
_cell.length_b   1.000
_cell.length_c   1.000
_cell.angle_alpha   90.00
_cell.angle_beta   90.00
_cell.angle_gamma   90.00
#
_symmetry.space_group_name_H-M   'P 1'
#
loop_
_entity.id
_entity.type
_entity.pdbx_description
1 polymer ?
#
loop_
_entity_poly.entity_id
_entity_poly.type
_entity_poly.pdbx_seq_one_letter_code
_entity_poly.pdbx_strand_id
1 'polypeptide(L)'
;MRIEMFTLGFIVAMVGSASFALAQQTTAPVTAATTPSAESSDLDRVVCHTGAAPTGTRLGGTRECHTQRQWDAMRQQEQQSLSQQQIQITTTVRGH
;
A
#
# COMPACT_ATOMS: atom_id res chain seq x y z
N MET A 1 -29.66 -7.73 -27.79
CA MET A 1 -30.82 -6.91 -27.36
C MET A 1 -30.59 -6.61 -25.88
N ARG A 2 -30.21 -5.44 -25.34
CA ARG A 2 -30.45 -4.01 -25.64
C ARG A 2 -31.93 -3.69 -25.88
N ILE A 3 -32.54 -3.07 -24.86
CA ILE A 3 -33.32 -1.80 -24.88
C ILE A 3 -34.12 -1.78 -23.56
N GLU A 4 -33.64 -1.02 -22.55
CA GLU A 4 -34.14 0.32 -22.14
C GLU A 4 -35.15 0.20 -20.99
N MET A 5 -34.88 0.84 -19.84
CA MET A 5 -35.87 1.74 -19.23
C MET A 5 -35.25 2.49 -18.05
N PHE A 6 -34.79 3.67 -18.42
CA PHE A 6 -34.79 4.88 -17.62
C PHE A 6 -36.11 5.02 -16.83
N THR A 7 -36.09 4.84 -15.51
CA THR A 7 -37.10 5.45 -14.62
C THR A 7 -36.57 5.58 -13.20
N LEU A 8 -36.38 6.84 -12.81
CA LEU A 8 -36.94 7.44 -11.59
C LEU A 8 -36.62 6.74 -10.26
N GLY A 9 -35.78 7.40 -9.45
CA GLY A 9 -35.65 7.05 -8.04
C GLY A 9 -34.73 7.95 -7.23
N PHE A 10 -34.66 9.25 -7.54
CA PHE A 10 -34.25 10.25 -6.56
C PHE A 10 -35.40 10.41 -5.55
N ILE A 11 -35.11 10.82 -4.31
CA ILE A 11 -35.98 10.99 -3.11
C ILE A 11 -35.74 9.84 -2.11
N VAL A 12 -35.12 10.04 -0.94
CA VAL A 12 -35.66 10.66 0.31
C VAL A 12 -34.43 11.11 1.15
N ALA A 13 -34.16 12.38 1.44
CA ALA A 13 -34.84 13.34 2.34
C ALA A 13 -34.90 12.91 3.82
N MET A 14 -33.97 13.45 4.61
CA MET A 14 -34.05 13.78 6.05
C MET A 14 -34.86 12.88 7.01
N VAL A 15 -34.17 12.31 8.01
CA VAL A 15 -34.64 12.36 9.40
C VAL A 15 -33.46 12.71 10.30
N GLY A 16 -33.56 13.88 10.93
CA GLY A 16 -32.69 14.31 12.00
C GLY A 16 -33.22 13.95 13.39
N SER A 17 -32.32 14.12 14.36
CA SER A 17 -32.58 14.46 15.77
C SER A 17 -32.86 13.31 16.75
N ALA A 18 -31.80 12.89 17.46
CA ALA A 18 -31.81 12.76 18.92
C ALA A 18 -30.38 12.73 19.46
N SER A 19 -29.90 13.88 19.95
CA SER A 19 -28.63 14.00 20.66
C SER A 19 -28.78 13.39 22.06
N PHE A 20 -28.22 12.21 22.30
CA PHE A 20 -28.04 11.71 23.66
C PHE A 20 -26.80 12.37 24.26
N ALA A 21 -27.03 13.41 25.08
CA ALA A 21 -26.00 14.01 25.93
C ALA A 21 -25.69 13.05 27.09
N LEU A 22 -24.79 12.09 26.86
CA LEU A 22 -24.14 11.36 27.95
C LEU A 22 -23.16 12.29 28.63
N ALA A 23 -23.37 12.51 29.94
CA ALA A 23 -22.49 13.25 30.82
C ALA A 23 -21.04 12.74 30.68
N GLN A 24 -20.16 13.59 30.16
CA GLN A 24 -18.75 13.30 30.06
C GLN A 24 -18.15 13.42 31.46
N GLN A 25 -17.87 12.28 32.07
CA GLN A 25 -17.01 12.20 33.24
C GLN A 25 -15.60 12.54 32.78
N THR A 26 -15.18 13.79 32.99
CA THR A 26 -13.85 14.28 32.64
C THR A 26 -12.82 13.67 33.60
N THR A 27 -12.46 12.41 33.37
CA THR A 27 -11.12 11.94 33.71
C THR A 27 -10.18 12.55 32.69
N ALA A 28 -9.38 13.52 33.11
CA ALA A 28 -8.32 14.06 32.28
C ALA A 28 -7.45 12.88 31.78
N PRO A 29 -7.33 12.68 30.47
CA PRO A 29 -6.38 11.70 29.97
C PRO A 29 -5.00 12.22 30.36
N VAL A 30 -4.30 11.50 31.23
CA VAL A 30 -2.85 11.56 31.27
C VAL A 30 -2.40 11.04 29.92
N THR A 31 -2.16 11.97 28.98
CA THR A 31 -1.48 11.68 27.73
C THR A 31 -0.08 11.22 28.12
N ALA A 32 0.09 9.92 28.29
CA ALA A 32 1.39 9.31 28.18
C ALA A 32 1.88 9.71 26.79
N ALA A 33 2.89 10.57 26.74
CA ALA A 33 3.58 10.87 25.49
C ALA A 33 4.16 9.54 25.00
N THR A 34 3.46 8.88 24.09
CA THR A 34 4.01 7.76 23.34
C THR A 34 5.09 8.37 22.47
N THR A 35 6.33 8.33 22.96
CA THR A 35 7.51 8.56 22.12
C THR A 35 7.37 7.61 20.93
N PRO A 36 7.26 8.12 19.68
CA PRO A 36 7.16 7.22 18.54
C PRO A 36 8.39 6.33 18.54
N SER A 37 8.19 5.02 18.66
CA SER A 37 9.27 4.04 18.57
C SER A 37 10.04 4.30 17.27
N ALA A 38 11.33 4.56 17.39
CA ALA A 38 12.22 4.96 16.29
C ALA A 38 12.15 4.01 15.08
N GLU A 39 11.77 2.75 15.32
CA GLU A 39 11.58 1.71 14.30
C GLU A 39 10.51 2.05 13.25
N SER A 40 9.41 2.72 13.64
CA SER A 40 8.38 3.12 12.67
C SER A 40 8.87 4.27 11.77
N SER A 41 9.69 5.17 12.32
CA SER A 41 10.19 6.31 11.55
C SER A 41 11.20 5.92 10.47
N ASP A 42 11.93 4.83 10.67
CA ASP A 42 12.91 4.33 9.70
C ASP A 42 12.23 3.66 8.50
N LEU A 43 11.12 2.94 8.72
CA LEU A 43 10.33 2.29 7.65
C LEU A 43 9.66 3.28 6.68
N ASP A 44 9.31 4.47 7.18
CA ASP A 44 8.66 5.51 6.38
C ASP A 44 9.67 6.47 5.72
N ARG A 45 10.97 6.25 5.92
CA ARG A 45 12.05 6.98 5.25
C ARG A 45 12.03 6.74 3.75
N VAL A 46 12.11 7.82 2.97
CA VAL A 46 12.24 7.74 1.51
C VAL A 46 13.70 7.44 1.12
N VAL A 47 13.88 6.37 0.35
CA VAL A 47 15.16 5.92 -0.22
C VAL A 47 15.03 5.94 -1.74
N CYS A 48 16.00 6.57 -2.41
CA CYS A 48 16.04 6.63 -3.86
C CYS A 48 17.17 5.77 -4.41
N HIS A 49 16.86 4.91 -5.37
CA HIS A 49 17.83 4.14 -6.12
C HIS A 49 17.92 4.64 -7.57
N THR A 50 19.13 4.61 -8.12
CA THR A 50 19.36 4.92 -9.53
C THR A 50 19.58 3.61 -10.27
N GLY A 51 18.69 3.28 -11.19
CA GLY A 51 18.81 2.12 -12.05
C GLY A 51 19.95 2.25 -13.04
N ALA A 52 20.38 1.13 -13.60
CA ALA A 52 21.35 1.14 -14.70
C ALA A 52 20.74 1.85 -15.92
N ALA A 53 21.56 2.65 -16.60
CA ALA A 53 21.14 3.23 -17.88
C ALA A 53 20.94 2.10 -18.90
N PRO A 54 19.85 2.11 -19.70
CA PRO A 54 19.70 1.16 -20.78
C PRO A 54 20.87 1.31 -21.77
N THR A 55 21.45 0.18 -22.19
CA THR A 55 22.61 0.16 -23.07
C THR A 55 22.32 0.88 -24.38
N GLY A 56 23.25 1.76 -24.80
CA GLY A 56 23.12 2.52 -26.05
C GLY A 56 22.36 3.85 -25.94
N THR A 57 21.92 4.24 -24.74
CA THR A 57 21.23 5.51 -24.50
C THR A 57 22.14 6.52 -23.80
N ARG A 58 22.04 7.80 -24.19
CA ARG A 58 22.80 8.92 -23.58
C ARG A 58 22.10 9.56 -22.39
N LEU A 59 20.82 9.26 -22.23
CA LEU A 59 20.02 9.61 -21.05
C LEU A 59 20.49 8.67 -19.93
N GLY A 60 20.91 9.19 -18.80
CA GLY A 60 21.44 8.37 -17.71
C GLY A 60 20.42 7.38 -17.13
N GLY A 61 20.80 6.71 -16.03
CA GLY A 61 19.90 5.82 -15.31
C GLY A 61 18.65 6.53 -14.79
N THR A 62 17.52 5.83 -14.75
CA THR A 62 16.30 6.33 -14.12
C THR A 62 16.46 6.29 -12.60
N ARG A 63 16.03 7.35 -11.92
CA ARG A 63 15.98 7.41 -10.45
C ARG A 63 14.57 7.11 -9.97
N GLU A 64 14.44 6.16 -9.06
CA GLU A 64 13.17 5.75 -8.45
C GLU A 64 13.29 5.92 -6.93
N CYS A 65 12.25 6.48 -6.31
CA CYS A 65 12.22 6.77 -4.88
C CYS A 65 10.99 6.13 -4.25
N HIS A 66 11.22 5.32 -3.23
CA HIS A 66 10.17 4.67 -2.45
C HIS A 66 10.47 4.77 -0.96
N THR A 67 9.48 4.50 -0.12
CA THR A 67 9.74 4.32 1.32
C THR A 67 10.49 3.01 1.57
N GLN A 68 11.22 2.92 2.67
CA GLN A 68 11.92 1.70 3.05
C GLN A 68 10.95 0.50 3.11
N ARG A 69 9.75 0.70 3.68
CA ARG A 69 8.67 -0.29 3.69
C ARG A 69 8.29 -0.78 2.29
N GLN A 70 8.19 0.11 1.31
CA GLN A 70 7.85 -0.25 -0.07
C GLN A 70 8.99 -1.04 -0.73
N TRP A 71 10.24 -0.64 -0.52
CA TRP A 71 11.40 -1.39 -0.99
C TRP A 71 11.46 -2.81 -0.44
N ASP A 72 11.16 -2.98 0.84
CA ASP A 72 11.14 -4.30 1.48
C ASP A 72 10.01 -5.18 0.92
N ALA A 73 8.82 -4.62 0.70
CA ALA A 73 7.70 -5.32 0.08
C ALA A 73 8.02 -5.78 -1.36
N MET A 74 8.61 -4.89 -2.17
CA MET A 74 9.03 -5.23 -3.54
C MET A 74 10.09 -6.34 -3.55
N ARG A 75 11.11 -6.25 -2.68
CA ARG A 75 12.16 -7.29 -2.57
C ARG A 75 11.57 -8.64 -2.16
N GLN A 76 10.61 -8.67 -1.24
CA GLN A 76 9.94 -9.91 -0.85
C GLN A 76 9.14 -10.51 -2.01
N GLN A 77 8.41 -9.69 -2.77
CA GLN A 77 7.66 -10.14 -3.93
C GLN A 77 8.59 -10.71 -5.02
N GLU A 78 9.70 -10.03 -5.30
CA GLU A 78 10.70 -10.50 -6.27
C GLU A 78 11.28 -11.86 -5.86
N GLN A 79 11.70 -12.01 -4.60
CA GLN A 79 12.23 -13.27 -4.09
C GLN A 79 11.22 -14.42 -4.23
N GLN A 80 9.95 -14.17 -3.89
CA GLN A 80 8.88 -15.15 -4.07
C GLN A 80 8.73 -15.54 -5.54
N SER A 81 8.71 -14.56 -6.45
CA SER A 81 8.58 -14.81 -7.89
C SER A 81 9.76 -15.63 -8.45
N LEU A 82 10.99 -15.30 -8.05
CA LEU A 82 12.19 -16.02 -8.46
C LEU A 82 12.20 -17.44 -7.92
N SER A 83 11.80 -17.63 -6.66
CA SER A 83 11.73 -18.96 -6.05
C SER A 83 10.75 -19.88 -6.79
N GLN A 84 9.57 -19.35 -7.18
CA GLN A 84 8.59 -20.10 -7.95
C GLN A 84 9.12 -20.48 -9.34
N GLN A 85 9.77 -19.56 -10.04
CA GLN A 85 10.37 -19.83 -11.35
C GLN A 85 11.47 -20.91 -11.26
N GLN A 86 12.32 -20.85 -10.24
CA GLN A 86 13.38 -21.84 -10.04
C GLN A 86 12.84 -23.24 -9.76
N ILE A 87 11.77 -23.36 -8.95
CA ILE A 87 11.09 -24.63 -8.72
C ILE A 87 10.55 -25.17 -10.06
N GLN A 88 9.85 -24.35 -10.84
CA GLN A 88 9.28 -24.76 -12.14
C GLN A 88 10.35 -25.22 -13.14
N ILE A 89 11.47 -24.50 -13.25
CA ILE A 89 12.57 -24.88 -14.14
C ILE A 89 13.18 -26.21 -13.67
N THR A 90 13.43 -26.35 -12.37
CA THR A 90 14.02 -27.56 -11.80
C THR A 90 13.13 -28.79 -11.96
N THR A 91 11.81 -28.65 -11.81
CA THR A 91 10.86 -29.75 -12.03
C THR A 91 10.75 -30.12 -13.51
N THR A 92 10.85 -29.15 -14.42
CA THR A 92 10.76 -29.39 -15.86
C THR A 92 12.01 -30.12 -16.38
N VAL A 93 13.20 -29.76 -15.91
CA VAL A 93 14.46 -30.40 -16.34
C VAL A 93 14.62 -31.83 -15.80
N ARG A 94 14.00 -32.15 -14.65
CA ARG A 94 14.09 -33.49 -14.04
C ARG A 94 13.06 -34.49 -14.60
N GLY A 95 12.07 -34.03 -15.38
CA GLY A 95 11.00 -34.86 -15.93
C GLY A 95 11.22 -35.38 -17.36
N HIS A 96 12.38 -35.09 -17.96
CA HIS A 96 12.82 -35.61 -19.26
C HIS A 96 13.95 -36.63 -19.07
#